data_AF-A0A4V3A009-F1
#
_entry.id   AF-A0A4V3A009-F1
#
_cell.length_a   1.000
_cell.length_b   1.000
_cell.length_c   1.000
_cell.angle_alpha   90.00
_cell.angle_beta   90.00
_cell.angle_gamma   90.00
#
_symmetry.space_group_name_H-M   'P 1'
#
loop_
_entity.id
_entity.type
_entity.pdbx_description
1 polymer ?
#
loop_
_entity_poly.entity_id
_entity_poly.type
_entity_poly.pdbx_seq_one_letter_code
_entity_poly.pdbx_strand_id
1 'polypeptide(L)' 'MKTMTVGEFKAHFSEVLEDIKSGIGVAVTYGRKKKVIGYFIPELEKNNEKRKLGLLDGKAEVIFKDDLKITEEEFLGL' A
#
# COMPACT_ATOMS: atom_id res chain seq x y z
N MET A 1 -8.06 5.96 2.34
CA MET A 1 -7.69 6.16 0.93
C MET A 1 -8.87 6.81 0.22
N LYS A 2 -8.67 7.92 -0.51
CA LYS A 2 -9.69 8.63 -1.29
C LYS A 2 -9.66 8.17 -2.75
N THR A 3 -10.77 8.24 -3.46
CA THR A 3 -10.84 7.88 -4.88
C THR A 3 -11.41 9.05 -5.67
N MET A 4 -10.76 9.44 -6.75
CA MET A 4 -11.20 10.54 -7.61
C MET A 4 -10.88 10.28 -9.07
N THR A 5 -11.58 10.96 -9.96
CA THR A 5 -11.33 10.92 -11.41
C THR A 5 -10.10 11.75 -11.77
N VAL A 6 -9.53 11.51 -12.95
CA VAL A 6 -8.43 12.35 -13.49
C VAL A 6 -8.78 13.85 -13.53
N GLY A 7 -10.05 14.19 -13.79
CA GLY A 7 -10.51 15.58 -13.81
C GLY A 7 -10.46 16.22 -12.43
N GLU A 8 -11.05 15.55 -11.44
CA GLU A 8 -11.05 15.99 -10.03
C GLU A 8 -9.62 16.07 -9.48
N PHE A 9 -8.77 15.08 -9.81
CA PHE A 9 -7.37 15.06 -9.40
C PHE A 9 -6.58 16.29 -9.90
N LYS A 10 -6.84 16.74 -11.13
CA LYS A 10 -6.19 17.93 -11.69
C LYS A 10 -6.77 19.23 -11.10
N ALA A 11 -8.08 19.27 -10.86
CA ALA A 11 -8.77 20.44 -10.33
C ALA A 11 -8.40 20.72 -8.86
N HIS A 12 -8.30 19.67 -8.04
CA HIS A 12 -8.04 19.75 -6.60
C HIS A 12 -6.61 19.33 -6.24
N PHE A 13 -5.64 19.58 -7.14
CA PHE A 13 -4.28 19.09 -6.96
C PHE A 13 -3.63 19.60 -5.66
N SER A 14 -3.88 20.85 -5.27
CA SER A 14 -3.36 21.40 -4.01
C SER A 14 -3.91 20.67 -2.77
N GLU A 15 -5.21 20.37 -2.74
CA GLU A 15 -5.84 19.61 -1.65
C GLU A 15 -5.31 18.18 -1.59
N VAL A 16 -5.09 17.56 -2.75
CA VAL A 16 -4.46 16.24 -2.85
C VAL A 16 -3.07 16.24 -2.21
N LEU A 17 -2.27 17.29 -2.39
CA LEU A 17 -0.95 17.39 -1.74
C LEU A 17 -1.06 17.50 -0.21
N GLU A 18 -2.06 18.21 0.31
CA GLU A 18 -2.33 18.28 1.75
C GLU A 18 -2.79 16.92 2.31
N ASP A 19 -3.67 16.24 1.59
CA ASP A 19 -4.10 14.87 1.89
C ASP A 19 -2.89 13.93 1.96
N ILE A 20 -1.98 13.96 0.97
CA ILE A 20 -0.77 13.14 0.97
C ILE A 20 0.11 13.46 2.18
N LYS A 21 0.35 14.74 2.48
CA LYS A 21 1.17 15.16 3.64
C LYS A 21 0.57 14.70 4.98
N SER A 22 -0.76 14.61 5.07
CA SER A 22 -1.46 14.09 6.25
C SER A 22 -1.50 12.56 6.34
N GLY A 23 -0.94 11.85 5.35
CA GLY A 23 -0.90 10.37 5.31
C GLY A 23 -2.08 9.73 4.57
N ILE A 24 -2.94 10.52 3.92
CA ILE A 24 -4.11 10.01 3.19
C ILE A 24 -3.72 9.77 1.72
N GLY A 25 -3.71 8.51 1.28
CA GLY A 25 -3.50 8.17 -0.14
C GLY A 25 -4.73 8.41 -1.03
N VAL A 26 -4.49 8.67 -2.32
CA VAL A 26 -5.49 8.93 -3.36
C VAL A 26 -5.37 7.92 -4.51
N ALA A 27 -6.47 7.25 -4.87
CA ALA A 27 -6.60 6.43 -6.06
C ALA A 27 -7.18 7.26 -7.22
N VAL A 28 -6.49 7.26 -8.35
CA VAL A 28 -6.90 8.01 -9.55
C VAL A 28 -7.58 7.06 -10.54
N THR A 29 -8.78 7.45 -10.98
CA THR A 29 -9.62 6.65 -11.88
C THR A 29 -9.82 7.34 -13.24
N TYR A 30 -9.95 6.53 -14.30
CA TYR A 30 -10.16 7.02 -15.66
C TYR A 30 -11.36 6.37 -16.36
N GLY A 31 -12.01 7.17 -17.20
CA GLY A 31 -13.13 6.76 -18.04
C GLY A 31 -14.43 6.52 -17.28
N ARG A 32 -15.49 6.17 -18.03
CA ARG A 32 -16.85 5.98 -17.49
C ARG A 32 -16.95 4.81 -16.50
N LYS A 33 -16.08 3.80 -16.66
CA LYS A 33 -16.02 2.63 -15.77
C LYS A 33 -15.23 2.89 -14.48
N LYS A 34 -14.73 4.12 -14.26
CA LYS A 34 -13.92 4.51 -13.10
C LYS A 34 -12.81 3.48 -12.78
N LYS A 35 -12.12 2.99 -13.81
CA LYS A 35 -11.03 2.03 -13.61
C LYS A 35 -9.86 2.75 -12.95
N VAL A 36 -9.33 2.19 -11.87
CA VAL A 36 -8.13 2.72 -11.21
C VAL A 36 -6.94 2.59 -12.16
N ILE A 37 -6.25 3.71 -12.39
CA ILE A 37 -5.08 3.78 -13.27
C ILE A 37 -3.78 4.06 -12.51
N GLY A 38 -3.87 4.50 -11.25
CA GLY A 38 -2.71 4.80 -10.44
C GLY A 38 -3.09 5.26 -9.04
N TYR A 39 -2.07 5.36 -8.20
CA TYR A 39 -2.18 5.83 -6.83
C TYR A 39 -1.17 6.93 -6.58
N PHE A 40 -1.61 7.94 -5.83
CA PHE A 40 -0.76 8.96 -5.27
C PHE A 40 -0.80 8.75 -3.76
N ILE A 41 0.31 8.27 -3.19
CA ILE A 41 0.37 7.83 -1.80
C ILE A 41 1.43 8.63 -1.05
N PRO A 42 1.27 8.85 0.26
CA PRO A 42 2.35 9.37 1.09
C PRO A 42 3.60 8.54 0.89
N GLU A 43 4.74 9.23 0.89
CA GLU A 43 6.03 8.57 1.11
C GLU A 43 6.02 8.04 2.54
N LEU A 44 5.54 6.81 2.69
CA LEU A 44 5.82 6.04 3.88
C LEU A 44 7.31 5.78 3.83
N GLU A 45 8.05 6.24 4.83
CA GLU A 45 9.41 5.77 5.04
C GLU A 45 9.33 4.25 4.98
N LYS A 46 9.87 3.67 3.89
CA LYS A 46 10.06 2.23 3.85
C LYS A 46 10.99 1.98 5.00
N ASN A 47 10.44 1.46 6.10
CA ASN A 47 11.25 1.05 7.22
C ASN A 47 12.04 -0.17 6.74
N ASN A 48 13.17 0.13 6.09
CA ASN A 48 14.18 -0.80 5.63
C ASN A 48 15.04 -1.25 6.82
N GLU A 49 14.73 -0.82 8.05
CA GLU A 49 15.31 -1.46 9.22
C GLU A 49 14.98 -2.93 9.16
N LYS A 50 16.03 -3.74 9.09
CA LYS A 50 15.91 -5.18 9.23
C LYS A 50 15.21 -5.43 10.56
N ARG A 51 14.05 -6.08 10.50
CA ARG A 51 13.31 -6.44 11.71
C ARG A 51 14.23 -7.24 12.63
N LYS A 52 14.38 -6.77 13.87
CA LYS A 52 15.18 -7.48 14.86
C LYS A 52 14.47 -8.80 15.21
N LEU A 53 15.18 -9.92 15.14
CA LEU A 53 14.68 -11.23 15.58
C LEU A 53 14.67 -11.39 17.11
N GLY A 54 15.12 -10.36 17.84
CA GLY A 54 15.14 -10.34 19.29
C GLY A 54 16.02 -11.47 19.83
N LEU A 55 15.45 -12.32 20.68
CA LEU A 55 16.15 -13.45 21.32
C LEU A 55 16.66 -14.51 20.34
N LEU A 56 16.14 -14.51 19.11
CA LEU A 56 16.49 -15.45 18.03
C LEU A 56 17.59 -14.92 17.11
N ASP A 57 18.05 -13.69 17.31
CA ASP A 57 19.15 -13.11 16.54
C ASP A 57 20.42 -13.96 16.70
N GLY A 58 20.98 -14.41 15.57
CA GLY A 58 22.13 -15.34 15.53
C GLY A 58 21.85 -16.79 15.93
N LYS A 59 20.60 -17.16 16.26
CA LYS A 59 20.22 -18.54 16.63
C LYS A 59 19.36 -19.24 15.60
N ALA A 60 18.67 -18.49 14.76
CA ALA A 60 17.79 -18.99 13.73
C ALA A 60 17.88 -18.13 12.48
N GLU A 61 17.55 -18.73 11.34
CA GLU A 61 17.47 -18.07 10.04
C GLU A 61 16.01 -17.93 9.62
N VAL A 62 15.62 -16.76 9.09
CA VAL A 62 14.28 -16.54 8.54
C VAL A 62 14.33 -16.69 7.03
N ILE A 63 13.59 -17.67 6.52
CA ILE A 63 13.54 -18.02 5.10
C ILE A 63 12.12 -17.80 4.59
N PHE A 64 11.94 -16.89 3.64
CA PHE A 64 10.68 -16.72 2.91
C PHE A 64 10.82 -17.42 1.56
N LYS A 65 10.13 -18.56 1.39
CA LYS A 65 10.05 -19.31 0.13
C LYS A 65 8.80 -18.90 -0.66
N ASP A 66 8.86 -19.02 -1.98
CA ASP A 66 7.73 -18.69 -2.87
C ASP A 66 6.49 -19.56 -2.61
N ASP A 67 6.70 -20.76 -2.05
CA ASP A 67 5.69 -21.77 -1.76
C ASP A 67 4.88 -21.48 -0.49
N LEU A 68 5.19 -20.39 0.23
CA LEU A 68 4.49 -19.99 1.46
C LEU A 68 3.22 -19.17 1.21
N LYS A 69 2.77 -19.04 -0.04
CA LYS A 69 1.50 -18.38 -0.37
C LYS A 69 0.35 -19.30 0.02
N ILE A 70 -0.57 -18.79 0.83
CA ILE A 70 -1.82 -19.42 1.23
C ILE A 70 -2.97 -18.48 0.83
N THR A 71 -4.11 -19.03 0.40
CA THR A 71 -5.31 -18.21 0.13
C THR A 71 -6.02 -17.83 1.43
N GLU A 72 -6.95 -16.87 1.36
CA GLU A 72 -7.73 -16.46 2.52
C GLU A 72 -8.64 -17.59 3.01
N GLU A 73 -9.22 -18.35 2.09
CA GLU A 73 -10.04 -19.52 2.37
C GLU A 73 -9.24 -20.62 3.07
N GLU A 74 -8.04 -20.92 2.55
CA GLU A 74 -7.12 -21.89 3.15
C GLU A 74 -6.66 -21.46 4.56
N PHE A 75 -6.44 -20.16 4.77
CA PHE A 75 -6.07 -19.62 6.08
C PHE A 75 -7.22 -19.65 7.09
N LEU A 76 -8.46 -19.38 6.65
CA LEU A 76 -9.65 -19.35 7.49
C LEU A 76 -10.30 -20.73 7.66
N GLY A 77 -9.91 -21.72 6.86
CA GLY A 77 -10.48 -23.07 6.87
C GLY A 77 -11.92 -23.12 6.34
N LEU A 78 -12.24 -22.30 5.34
CA LEU A 78 -13.58 -22.12 4.77
C LEU A 78 -13.72 -22.74 3.37
#